data_AF-I4FT15-F1
#
_entry.id   AF-I4FT15-F1
#
_cell.length_a   1.000
_cell.length_b   1.000
_cell.length_c   1.000
_cell.angle_alpha   90.00
_cell.angle_beta   90.00
_cell.angle_gamma   90.00
#
_symmetry.space_group_name_H-M   'P 1'
#
loop_
_entity.id
_entity.type
_entity.pdbx_description
1 polymer ?
#
loop_
_entity_poly.entity_id
_entity_poly.type
_entity_poly.pdbx_seq_one_letter_code
_entity_poly.pdbx_strand_id
1 'polypeptide(L)'
;MWEIRADMAVEVTLKLPEHLLEYAKRLGASTQQEIATVLAESLQWLWLTVGEFSPPSQLSDAEVLALANSRMDEVQNQRLGELQTKGKNTALTEAERYELLALLHIYQLGQLGKSEALAEAVRRGLREPLVA
;
A
#
# COMPACT_ATOMS: atom_id res chain seq x y z
N MET A 1 34.44 1.36 17.99
CA MET A 1 33.13 1.86 18.45
C MET A 1 32.85 3.14 17.68
N TRP A 2 32.36 3.01 16.45
CA TRP A 2 31.88 4.09 15.61
C TRP A 2 31.02 3.45 14.51
N GLU A 3 29.82 3.98 14.29
CA GLU A 3 29.24 4.35 12.98
C GLU A 3 27.86 4.95 13.26
N ILE A 4 27.81 6.28 13.29
CA ILE A 4 26.59 7.00 12.94
C ILE A 4 26.41 6.73 11.44
N ARG A 5 25.42 5.94 11.05
CA ARG A 5 25.04 5.82 9.63
C ARG A 5 24.02 6.90 9.32
N ALA A 6 24.45 7.81 8.44
CA ALA A 6 23.65 8.87 7.88
C ALA A 6 22.29 8.37 7.38
N ASP A 7 21.27 9.22 7.51
CA ASP A 7 19.97 9.11 6.84
C ASP A 7 20.17 8.64 5.39
N MET A 8 19.70 7.43 5.07
CA MET A 8 19.79 6.89 3.72
C MET A 8 18.78 7.60 2.82
N ALA A 9 19.21 8.66 2.14
CA ALA A 9 18.45 9.24 1.03
C ALA A 9 18.61 8.36 -0.22
N VAL A 10 17.49 7.83 -0.73
CA VAL A 10 17.45 7.08 -1.99
C VAL A 10 16.93 8.01 -3.08
N GLU A 11 17.69 8.20 -4.16
CA GLU A 11 17.26 8.99 -5.31
C GLU A 11 16.39 8.15 -6.25
N VAL A 12 15.18 8.64 -6.54
CA VAL A 12 14.24 8.00 -7.47
C VAL A 12 13.81 9.03 -8.52
N THR A 13 14.07 8.74 -9.80
CA THR A 13 13.59 9.57 -10.92
C THR A 13 12.27 9.03 -11.46
N LEU A 14 11.22 9.85 -11.45
CA LEU A 14 9.88 9.49 -11.93
C LEU A 14 9.52 10.29 -13.18
N LYS A 15 8.93 9.63 -14.18
CA LYS A 15 8.25 10.32 -15.29
C LYS A 15 6.79 10.52 -14.92
N LEU A 16 6.41 11.76 -14.63
CA LEU A 16 5.06 12.12 -14.23
C LEU A 16 4.28 12.75 -15.40
N PRO A 17 2.98 12.46 -15.52
CA PRO A 17 2.09 13.26 -16.36
C PRO A 17 2.15 14.75 -15.97
N GLU A 18 2.15 15.63 -16.96
CA GLU A 18 2.31 17.08 -16.76
C GLU A 18 1.27 17.67 -15.79
N HIS A 19 0.03 17.19 -15.85
CA HIS A 19 -1.04 17.65 -14.96
C HIS A 19 -0.75 17.39 -13.46
N LEU A 20 -0.03 16.31 -13.11
CA LEU A 20 0.35 16.04 -11.72
C LEU A 20 1.46 16.98 -11.25
N LEU A 21 2.40 17.32 -12.14
CA LEU A 21 3.43 18.30 -11.85
C LEU A 21 2.82 19.68 -11.58
N GLU A 22 1.86 20.11 -12.40
CA GLU A 22 1.15 21.38 -12.21
C GLU A 22 0.36 21.41 -10.90
N TYR A 23 -0.25 20.30 -10.51
CA TYR A 23 -0.91 20.18 -9.21
C TYR A 23 0.09 20.34 -8.05
N ALA A 24 1.22 19.62 -8.09
CA ALA A 24 2.25 19.70 -7.06
C ALA A 24 2.86 21.11 -6.95
N LYS A 25 3.07 21.80 -8.07
CA LYS A 25 3.50 23.22 -8.11
C LYS A 25 2.52 24.13 -7.39
N ARG A 26 1.22 24.01 -7.70
CA ARG A 26 0.18 24.85 -7.07
C ARG A 26 0.09 24.60 -5.57
N LEU A 27 0.18 23.33 -5.15
CA LEU A 27 0.16 22.97 -3.75
C LEU A 27 1.39 23.51 -3.02
N GLY A 28 2.59 23.29 -3.55
CA GLY A 28 3.84 23.81 -2.96
C GLY A 28 3.89 25.33 -2.87
N ALA A 29 3.38 26.04 -3.89
CA ALA A 29 3.24 27.49 -3.81
C ALA A 29 2.30 27.94 -2.69
N SER A 30 1.22 27.20 -2.44
CA SER A 30 0.26 27.52 -1.36
C SER A 30 0.79 27.21 0.04
N THR A 31 1.68 26.22 0.18
CA THR A 31 2.27 25.79 1.46
C THR A 31 3.69 26.29 1.68
N GLN A 32 4.26 27.06 0.73
CA GLN A 32 5.66 27.51 0.71
C GLN A 32 6.67 26.37 0.79
N GLN A 33 6.34 25.22 0.21
CA GLN A 33 7.21 24.04 0.16
C GLN A 33 7.74 23.79 -1.25
N GLU A 34 8.93 23.20 -1.34
CA GLU A 34 9.48 22.74 -2.62
C GLU A 34 8.65 21.59 -3.20
N ILE A 35 8.61 21.50 -4.53
CA ILE A 35 7.83 20.47 -5.25
C ILE A 35 8.26 19.06 -4.81
N ALA A 36 9.56 18.84 -4.63
CA ALA A 36 10.09 17.55 -4.18
C ALA A 36 9.56 17.16 -2.80
N THR A 37 9.52 18.10 -1.86
CA THR A 37 8.96 17.92 -0.52
C THR A 37 7.47 17.59 -0.58
N VAL A 38 6.70 18.36 -1.36
CA VAL A 38 5.26 18.12 -1.54
C VAL A 38 4.98 16.72 -2.10
N LEU A 39 5.75 16.28 -3.10
CA LEU A 39 5.61 14.95 -3.69
C LEU A 39 6.00 13.86 -2.69
N ALA A 40 7.11 14.03 -1.97
CA ALA A 40 7.56 13.07 -0.97
C ALA A 40 6.56 12.93 0.20
N GLU A 41 6.06 14.04 0.73
CA GLU A 41 5.04 14.04 1.77
C GLU A 41 3.74 13.41 1.24
N SER A 42 3.30 13.76 0.03
CA SER A 42 2.10 13.16 -0.58
C SER A 42 2.22 11.63 -0.70
N LEU A 43 3.40 11.13 -1.10
CA LEU A 43 3.68 9.69 -1.14
C LEU A 43 3.69 9.08 0.26
N GLN A 44 4.29 9.77 1.24
CA GLN A 44 4.28 9.33 2.63
C GLN A 44 2.86 9.20 3.19
N TRP A 45 1.98 10.18 2.94
CA TRP A 45 0.57 10.12 3.33
C TRP A 45 -0.16 8.97 2.64
N LEU A 46 0.12 8.73 1.35
CA LEU A 46 -0.43 7.58 0.62
C LEU A 46 0.08 6.23 1.16
N TRP A 47 1.27 6.18 1.75
CA TRP A 47 1.82 4.95 2.35
C TRP A 47 1.44 4.78 3.83
N LEU A 48 1.18 5.85 4.58
CA LEU A 48 0.70 5.75 5.96
C LEU A 48 -0.66 5.06 6.05
N THR A 49 -1.49 5.17 5.02
CA THR A 49 -2.77 4.46 4.92
C THR A 49 -2.62 2.95 4.71
N VAL A 50 -1.40 2.48 4.41
CA VAL A 50 -1.05 1.08 4.13
C VAL A 50 -0.62 0.33 5.39
N GLY A 51 -0.33 1.05 6.48
CA GLY A 51 0.23 0.50 7.73
C GLY A 51 1.74 0.30 7.66
N GLU A 52 2.37 0.07 8.83
CA GLU A 52 3.80 -0.22 8.88
C GLU A 52 4.10 -1.56 8.19
N PHE A 53 4.78 -1.48 7.05
CA PHE A 53 5.22 -2.65 6.30
C PHE A 53 6.50 -3.20 6.92
N SER A 54 6.34 -4.10 7.89
CA SER A 54 7.46 -4.92 8.36
C SER A 54 7.68 -6.08 7.38
N PRO A 55 8.86 -6.23 6.77
CA PRO A 55 9.11 -7.35 5.87
C PRO A 55 8.94 -8.67 6.62
N PRO A 56 8.28 -9.70 6.05
CA PRO A 56 8.00 -10.95 6.77
C PRO A 56 9.24 -11.63 7.36
N SER A 57 10.42 -11.43 6.78
CA SER A 57 11.71 -11.90 7.32
C SER A 57 12.04 -11.40 8.74
N GLN A 58 11.47 -10.29 9.18
CA GLN A 58 11.66 -9.71 10.52
C GLN A 58 10.57 -10.11 11.52
N LEU A 59 9.50 -10.74 11.06
CA LEU A 59 8.39 -11.21 11.89
C LEU A 59 8.73 -12.54 12.56
N SER A 60 8.16 -12.80 13.74
CA SER A 60 8.19 -14.12 14.37
C SER A 60 7.38 -15.15 13.57
N ASP A 61 7.62 -16.44 13.82
CA ASP A 61 6.90 -17.52 13.10
C ASP A 61 5.37 -17.43 13.27
N ALA A 62 4.91 -17.04 14.46
CA ALA A 62 3.49 -16.83 14.74
C ALA A 62 2.90 -15.67 13.93
N GLU A 63 3.64 -14.55 13.81
CA GLU A 63 3.24 -13.38 13.03
C GLU A 63 3.26 -13.66 11.53
N VAL A 64 4.27 -14.38 11.03
CA VAL A 64 4.32 -14.84 9.64
C VAL A 64 3.10 -15.72 9.32
N LEU A 65 2.77 -16.68 10.18
CA LEU A 65 1.60 -17.54 9.99
C LEU A 65 0.28 -16.77 10.08
N ALA A 66 0.18 -15.80 11.00
CA ALA A 66 -1.00 -14.93 11.09
C ALA A 66 -1.19 -14.10 9.81
N LEU A 67 -0.12 -13.47 9.32
CA LEU A 67 -0.14 -12.68 8.08
C LEU A 67 -0.41 -13.55 6.85
N ALA A 68 0.18 -14.75 6.76
CA ALA A 68 -0.08 -15.71 5.68
C ALA A 68 -1.54 -16.20 5.64
N ASN A 69 -2.22 -16.22 6.78
CA ASN A 69 -3.64 -16.60 6.89
C ASN A 69 -4.59 -15.39 6.89
N SER A 70 -4.05 -14.18 6.81
CA SER A 70 -4.84 -12.96 6.82
C SER A 70 -5.86 -12.92 5.68
N ARG A 71 -6.94 -12.20 5.96
CA ARG A 71 -8.01 -11.88 5.03
C ARG A 71 -8.38 -10.42 5.24
N MET A 72 -8.86 -9.80 4.17
CA MET A 72 -9.54 -8.52 4.30
C MET A 72 -10.71 -8.67 5.28
N ASP A 73 -10.99 -7.61 6.04
CA ASP A 73 -12.17 -7.57 6.91
C ASP A 73 -13.45 -7.91 6.13
N GLU A 74 -14.35 -8.67 6.75
CA GLU A 74 -15.52 -9.21 6.06
C GLU A 74 -16.47 -8.11 5.58
N VAL A 75 -16.67 -7.06 6.38
CA VAL A 75 -17.53 -5.92 6.02
C VAL A 75 -16.90 -5.15 4.86
N GLN A 76 -15.59 -4.91 4.92
CA GLN A 76 -14.87 -4.25 3.82
C GLN A 76 -14.88 -5.08 2.53
N ASN A 77 -14.70 -6.40 2.62
CA ASN A 77 -14.71 -7.31 1.48
C ASN A 77 -16.10 -7.41 0.84
N GLN A 78 -17.16 -7.47 1.65
CA GLN A 78 -18.54 -7.41 1.17
C GLN A 78 -18.79 -6.08 0.43
N ARG A 79 -18.42 -4.95 1.05
CA ARG A 79 -18.60 -3.62 0.48
C ARG A 79 -17.85 -3.44 -0.84
N LEU A 80 -16.63 -3.97 -0.92
CA LEU A 80 -15.84 -4.01 -2.15
C LEU A 80 -16.59 -4.74 -3.26
N GLY A 81 -17.16 -5.91 -2.97
CA GLY A 81 -17.97 -6.68 -3.93
C GLY A 81 -19.24 -5.95 -4.40
N GLU A 82 -19.93 -5.27 -3.48
CA GLU A 82 -21.11 -4.44 -3.79
C GLU A 82 -20.76 -3.30 -4.75
N LEU A 83 -19.70 -2.53 -4.46
CA LEU A 83 -19.27 -1.41 -5.29
C LEU A 83 -18.77 -1.86 -6.67
N GLN A 84 -18.05 -2.99 -6.74
CA GLN A 84 -17.65 -3.60 -8.01
C GLN A 84 -18.85 -4.03 -8.84
N THR A 85 -19.85 -4.64 -8.22
CA THR A 85 -21.09 -5.07 -8.89
C THR A 85 -21.87 -3.86 -9.37
N LYS A 86 -22.03 -2.84 -8.52
CA LYS A 86 -22.70 -1.59 -8.86
C LYS A 86 -22.00 -0.89 -10.03
N GLY A 87 -20.68 -0.75 -10.01
CA GLY A 87 -19.91 -0.07 -11.05
C GLY A 87 -19.91 -0.79 -12.41
N LYS A 88 -20.12 -2.11 -12.44
CA LYS A 88 -20.32 -2.87 -13.69
C LYS A 88 -21.72 -2.65 -14.29
N ASN A 89 -22.73 -2.51 -13.43
CA ASN A 89 -24.14 -2.48 -13.85
C ASN A 89 -24.71 -1.06 -13.96
N THR A 90 -24.11 -0.09 -13.27
CA THR A 90 -24.58 1.30 -13.13
C THR A 90 -23.41 2.25 -12.90
N ALA A 91 -23.65 3.56 -12.97
CA ALA A 91 -22.64 4.55 -12.62
C ALA A 91 -22.47 4.67 -11.08
N LEU A 92 -21.23 4.67 -10.62
CA LEU A 92 -20.88 5.04 -9.24
C LEU A 92 -20.93 6.56 -9.07
N THR A 93 -21.41 7.02 -7.92
CA THR A 93 -21.22 8.41 -7.49
C THR A 93 -19.75 8.72 -7.27
N GLU A 94 -19.38 9.99 -7.16
CA GLU A 94 -17.99 10.37 -6.91
C GLU A 94 -17.47 9.81 -5.57
N ALA A 95 -18.26 9.92 -4.49
CA ALA A 95 -17.90 9.35 -3.19
C ALA A 95 -17.69 7.83 -3.27
N GLU A 96 -18.56 7.11 -3.97
CA GLU A 96 -18.44 5.66 -4.15
C GLU A 96 -17.23 5.26 -4.99
N ARG A 97 -16.80 6.09 -5.95
CA ARG A 97 -15.55 5.85 -6.68
C ARG A 97 -14.34 5.96 -5.77
N TYR A 98 -14.29 6.96 -4.89
CA TYR A 98 -13.21 7.09 -3.92
C TYR A 98 -13.22 5.95 -2.90
N GLU A 99 -14.41 5.55 -2.42
CA GLU A 99 -14.56 4.40 -1.52
C GLU A 99 -14.06 3.10 -2.18
N LEU A 100 -14.44 2.86 -3.43
CA LEU A 100 -13.98 1.69 -4.19
C LEU A 100 -12.45 1.70 -4.35
N LEU A 101 -11.85 2.85 -4.65
CA LEU A 101 -10.39 2.98 -4.78
C LEU A 101 -9.69 2.67 -3.45
N ALA A 102 -10.20 3.17 -2.33
CA ALA A 102 -9.64 2.89 -1.01
C ALA A 102 -9.71 1.38 -0.66
N LEU A 103 -10.86 0.74 -0.91
CA LEU A 103 -11.03 -0.70 -0.66
C LEU A 103 -10.16 -1.56 -1.57
N LEU A 104 -10.02 -1.19 -2.84
CA LEU A 104 -9.09 -1.86 -3.77
C LEU A 104 -7.64 -1.75 -3.29
N HIS A 105 -7.25 -0.60 -2.74
CA HIS A 105 -5.91 -0.39 -2.22
C HIS A 105 -5.65 -1.31 -1.00
N ILE A 106 -6.55 -1.32 -0.02
CA ILE A 106 -6.48 -2.21 1.15
C ILE A 106 -6.37 -3.68 0.72
N TYR A 107 -7.21 -4.10 -0.24
CA TYR A 107 -7.19 -5.45 -0.77
C TYR A 107 -5.84 -5.81 -1.40
N GLN A 108 -5.30 -4.97 -2.28
CA GLN A 108 -4.03 -5.22 -2.97
C GLN A 108 -2.86 -5.35 -1.99
N LEU A 109 -2.84 -4.50 -0.95
CA LEU A 109 -1.79 -4.51 0.06
C LEU A 109 -1.88 -5.72 0.98
N GLY A 110 -3.08 -6.10 1.41
CA GLY A 110 -3.30 -7.34 2.13
C GLY A 110 -2.86 -8.57 1.33
N GLN A 111 -3.12 -8.59 0.02
CA GLN A 111 -2.69 -9.66 -0.87
C GLN A 111 -1.16 -9.72 -1.04
N LEU A 112 -0.49 -8.55 -1.14
CA LEU A 112 0.97 -8.48 -1.18
C LEU A 112 1.59 -9.03 0.10
N GLY A 113 1.20 -8.50 1.27
CA GLY A 113 1.74 -8.93 2.55
C GLY A 113 1.47 -10.41 2.82
N LYS A 114 0.29 -10.92 2.45
CA LYS A 114 -0.04 -12.34 2.52
C LYS A 114 0.86 -13.19 1.61
N SER A 115 1.10 -12.76 0.37
CA SER A 115 1.93 -13.49 -0.58
C SER A 115 3.37 -13.60 -0.07
N GLU A 116 3.93 -12.50 0.44
CA GLU A 116 5.29 -12.51 1.00
C GLU A 116 5.37 -13.36 2.27
N ALA A 117 4.37 -13.30 3.15
CA ALA A 117 4.32 -14.13 4.34
C ALA A 117 4.17 -15.63 4.01
N LEU A 118 3.43 -15.98 2.95
CA LEU A 118 3.35 -17.35 2.45
C LEU A 118 4.71 -17.85 1.95
N ALA A 119 5.42 -17.04 1.16
CA ALA A 119 6.75 -17.38 0.69
C ALA A 119 7.73 -17.56 1.86
N GLU A 120 7.65 -16.68 2.86
CA GLU A 120 8.48 -16.76 4.07
C GLU A 120 8.14 -17.98 4.93
N ALA A 121 6.85 -18.31 5.10
CA ALA A 121 6.41 -19.51 5.81
C ALA A 121 6.95 -20.79 5.18
N VAL A 122 6.96 -20.87 3.84
CA VAL A 122 7.56 -21.99 3.11
C VAL A 122 9.07 -22.00 3.29
N ARG A 123 9.74 -20.84 3.16
CA ARG A 123 11.19 -20.71 3.35
C ARG A 123 11.65 -21.19 4.74
N ARG A 124 10.84 -20.96 5.78
CA ARG A 124 11.09 -21.40 7.16
C ARG A 124 10.65 -22.83 7.45
N GLY A 125 9.95 -23.50 6.53
CA GLY A 125 9.39 -24.84 6.76
C GLY A 125 8.14 -24.86 7.67
N LEU A 126 7.48 -23.72 7.85
CA LEU A 126 6.24 -23.59 8.64
C LEU A 126 4.99 -24.03 7.83
N ARG A 127 5.11 -24.06 6.50
CA ARG A 127 4.08 -24.52 5.57
C ARG A 127 4.71 -25.25 4.40
N GLU A 128 3.98 -26.22 3.86
CA GLU A 128 4.32 -26.83 2.58
C GLU A 128 4.14 -25.84 1.42
N PRO A 129 4.93 -25.95 0.35
CA PRO A 129 4.73 -25.18 -0.87
C PRO A 129 3.30 -25.36 -1.41
N LEU A 130 2.71 -24.30 -1.93
CA LEU A 130 1.44 -24.40 -2.65
C LEU A 130 1.68 -25.24 -3.91
N VAL A 131 1.02 -26.40 -3.99
CA VAL A 131 1.04 -27.25 -5.18
C VAL A 131 0.13 -26.59 -6.22
N ALA A 132 0.66 -26.35 -7.42
CA ALA A 132 -0.08 -25.76 -8.55
C ALA A 132 -1.10 -26.74 -9.14
#